data_AF-Q28PD7-F1
#
_entry.id   AF-Q28PD7-F1
#
_cell.length_a   1.000
_cell.length_b   1.000
_cell.length_c   1.000
_cell.angle_alpha   90.00
_cell.angle_beta   90.00
_cell.angle_gamma   90.00
#
_symmetry.space_group_name_H-M   'P 1'
#
loop_
_entity.id
_entity.type
_entity.pdbx_description
1 polymer ?
#
loop_
_entity_poly.entity_id
_entity_poly.type
_entity_poly.pdbx_seq_one_letter_code
_entity_poly.pdbx_strand_id
1 'polypeptide(L)'
;MFRSLLALVVAGQSASAQEVAIAFPLRDVLELATQAHLDASGFEHVLAQALPITSEPTPLPNFQPDPFLWSLTGSFGGGGAHPRAGAIFACARYGLGTRDLFAEHGLTARESFTLMGQARPQFDDASVWPDGAVARLHCSFVWDDARVVAILPEHDTQLALAEVFNTLTALPQTNGTRIIYGEDGYRLDATDGPGDTMVHVESARMTLTLGHQSFTFRSFLMGGGV
;
A
#
# COMPACT_ATOMS: atom_id res chain seq x y z
N MET A 1 49.10 31.64 48.27
CA MET A 1 48.54 32.19 47.02
C MET A 1 48.56 31.10 45.96
N PHE A 2 47.45 30.41 45.71
CA PHE A 2 47.21 29.67 44.45
C PHE A 2 45.69 29.47 44.35
N ARG A 3 45.04 30.24 43.47
CA ARG A 3 43.63 30.08 43.12
C ARG A 3 43.59 29.30 41.81
N SER A 4 43.16 28.04 41.87
CA SER A 4 42.81 27.25 40.67
C SER A 4 41.41 27.63 40.22
N LEU A 5 41.30 28.25 39.05
CA LEU A 5 40.03 28.43 38.34
C LEU A 5 39.66 27.11 37.65
N LEU A 6 38.53 26.53 38.04
CA LEU A 6 37.88 25.44 37.33
C LEU A 6 37.06 26.06 36.18
N ALA A 7 37.47 25.84 34.93
CA ALA A 7 36.67 26.21 33.77
C ALA A 7 35.64 25.11 33.52
N LEU A 8 34.36 25.42 33.75
CA LEU A 8 33.23 24.55 33.46
C LEU A 8 32.91 24.66 31.96
N VAL A 9 33.31 23.67 31.16
CA VAL A 9 32.89 23.56 29.76
C VAL A 9 31.49 22.95 29.75
N VAL A 10 30.47 23.77 29.54
CA VAL A 10 29.11 23.30 29.25
C VAL A 10 29.10 22.79 27.82
N ALA A 11 29.20 21.47 27.65
CA ALA A 11 28.88 20.81 26.40
C ALA A 11 27.39 21.03 26.10
N GLY A 12 27.10 21.97 25.21
CA GLY A 12 25.77 22.11 24.61
C GLY A 12 25.44 20.81 23.89
N GLN A 13 24.49 20.04 24.43
CA GLN A 13 23.85 18.96 23.69
C GLN A 13 23.11 19.62 22.54
N SER A 14 23.56 19.36 21.31
CA SER A 14 22.79 19.65 20.11
C SER A 14 21.43 18.97 20.26
N ALA A 15 20.38 19.76 20.44
CA ALA A 15 19.02 19.26 20.34
C ALA A 15 18.88 18.67 18.93
N SER A 16 18.84 17.34 18.83
CA SER A 16 18.49 16.68 17.59
C SER A 16 17.10 17.17 17.19
N ALA A 17 17.00 17.86 16.06
CA ALA A 17 15.71 18.19 15.47
C ALA A 17 14.93 16.88 15.35
N GLN A 18 13.87 16.73 16.14
CA GLN A 18 13.01 15.57 16.08
C GLN A 18 12.31 15.64 14.73
N GLU A 19 12.71 14.77 13.79
CA GLU A 19 12.05 14.68 12.49
C GLU A 19 10.56 14.45 12.74
N VAL A 20 9.74 15.34 12.21
CA VAL A 20 8.28 15.25 12.32
C VAL A 20 7.85 14.12 11.40
N ALA A 21 7.19 13.10 11.97
CA ALA A 21 6.65 11.99 11.20
C ALA A 21 5.77 12.52 10.06
N ILE A 22 5.92 11.96 8.86
CA ILE A 22 5.10 12.36 7.72
C ILE A 22 3.66 11.87 7.95
N ALA A 23 2.68 12.69 7.62
CA ALA A 23 1.29 12.24 7.59
C ALA A 23 1.08 11.38 6.33
N PHE A 24 0.48 10.20 6.48
CA PHE A 24 0.09 9.39 5.32
C PHE A 24 -1.15 10.01 4.67
N PRO A 25 -1.08 10.43 3.39
CA PRO A 25 -2.15 11.15 2.72
C PRO A 25 -3.18 10.16 2.18
N LEU A 26 -3.98 9.59 3.07
CA LEU A 26 -4.92 8.52 2.74
C LEU A 26 -5.87 8.88 1.58
N ARG A 27 -6.34 10.13 1.51
CA ARG A 27 -7.21 10.60 0.42
C ARG A 27 -6.51 10.54 -0.94
N ASP A 28 -5.31 11.10 -1.04
CA ASP A 28 -4.54 11.12 -2.29
C ASP A 28 -4.13 9.69 -2.71
N VAL A 29 -3.81 8.83 -1.74
CA VAL A 29 -3.50 7.42 -2.01
C VAL A 29 -4.75 6.63 -2.44
N LEU A 30 -5.93 6.98 -1.93
CA LEU A 30 -7.21 6.40 -2.37
C LEU A 30 -7.52 6.76 -3.83
N GLU A 31 -7.19 7.97 -4.28
CA GLU A 31 -7.38 8.38 -5.67
C GLU A 31 -6.61 7.49 -6.65
N LEU A 32 -5.47 6.92 -6.25
CA LEU A 32 -4.70 5.96 -7.07
C LEU A 32 -5.52 4.72 -7.45
N ALA A 33 -6.52 4.33 -6.65
CA ALA A 33 -7.38 3.20 -6.97
C ALA A 33 -8.16 3.43 -8.29
N THR A 34 -8.43 4.69 -8.65
CA THR A 34 -9.10 5.08 -9.89
C THR A 34 -8.17 5.10 -11.12
N GLN A 35 -6.88 4.83 -10.93
CA GLN A 35 -5.85 4.96 -11.97
C GLN A 35 -5.45 3.62 -12.61
N ALA A 36 -6.33 2.62 -12.57
CA ALA A 36 -6.07 1.27 -13.10
C ALA A 36 -5.75 1.23 -14.61
N HIS A 37 -6.08 2.29 -15.35
CA HIS A 37 -5.81 2.43 -16.78
C HIS A 37 -4.35 2.80 -17.09
N LEU A 38 -3.63 3.42 -16.15
CA LEU A 38 -2.25 3.86 -16.36
C LEU A 38 -1.28 2.68 -16.52
N ASP A 39 -0.23 2.89 -17.32
CA ASP A 39 0.94 2.02 -17.32
C ASP A 39 1.80 2.26 -16.07
N ALA A 40 2.90 1.50 -15.93
CA ALA A 40 3.76 1.58 -14.77
C ALA A 40 4.33 3.00 -14.56
N SER A 41 4.83 3.65 -15.61
CA SER A 41 5.45 4.98 -15.50
C SER A 41 4.42 6.08 -15.21
N GLY A 42 3.24 6.02 -15.83
CA GLY A 42 2.14 6.94 -15.54
C GLY A 42 1.66 6.78 -14.10
N PHE A 43 1.49 5.53 -13.64
CA PHE A 43 1.06 5.26 -12.27
C PHE A 43 2.11 5.71 -11.24
N GLU A 44 3.39 5.42 -11.49
CA GLU A 44 4.51 5.88 -10.66
C GLU A 44 4.53 7.40 -10.54
N HIS A 45 4.29 8.12 -11.65
CA HIS A 45 4.24 9.58 -11.65
C HIS A 45 3.13 10.12 -10.73
N VAL A 46 1.91 9.55 -10.78
CA VAL A 46 0.81 9.96 -9.90
C VAL A 46 1.10 9.57 -8.45
N LEU A 47 1.65 8.38 -8.20
CA LEU A 47 2.04 7.94 -6.87
C LEU A 47 3.09 8.87 -6.25
N ALA A 48 4.06 9.36 -7.03
CA ALA A 48 5.09 10.30 -6.58
C ALA A 48 4.54 11.71 -6.29
N GLN A 49 3.36 12.05 -6.78
CA GLN A 49 2.65 13.28 -6.40
C GLN A 49 1.94 13.13 -5.05
N ALA A 50 1.39 11.95 -4.77
CA ALA A 50 0.72 11.66 -3.51
C ALA A 50 1.70 11.43 -2.34
N LEU A 51 2.84 10.77 -2.59
CA LEU A 51 3.80 10.38 -1.58
C LEU A 51 5.24 10.65 -2.02
N PRO A 52 6.14 11.05 -1.09
CA PRO A 52 7.57 11.15 -1.38
C PRO A 52 8.18 9.74 -1.48
N ILE A 53 8.01 9.11 -2.64
CA ILE A 53 8.47 7.74 -2.88
C ILE A 53 9.89 7.68 -3.43
N THR A 54 10.53 6.54 -3.21
CA THR A 54 11.65 6.04 -3.99
C THR A 54 11.25 4.68 -4.54
N SER A 55 11.14 4.58 -5.87
CA SER A 55 10.78 3.36 -6.58
C SER A 55 12.02 2.57 -7.00
N GLU A 56 11.86 1.25 -7.07
CA GLU A 56 12.82 0.33 -7.64
C GLU A 56 12.16 -0.44 -8.79
N PRO A 57 12.74 -0.45 -10.00
CA PRO A 57 12.21 -1.26 -11.09
C PRO A 57 12.21 -2.74 -10.71
N THR A 58 11.05 -3.39 -10.80
CA THR A 58 10.96 -4.85 -10.62
C THR A 58 11.15 -5.53 -11.98
N PRO A 59 12.22 -6.31 -12.19
CA PRO A 59 12.39 -7.04 -13.45
C PRO A 59 11.26 -8.06 -13.62
N LEU A 60 10.64 -8.03 -14.79
CA LEU A 60 9.59 -8.96 -15.19
C LEU A 60 10.22 -10.23 -15.79
N PRO A 61 9.61 -11.41 -15.61
CA PRO A 61 10.09 -12.62 -16.26
C PRO A 61 10.09 -12.49 -17.79
N ASN A 62 11.07 -13.08 -18.47
CA ASN A 62 11.20 -13.05 -19.94
C ASN A 62 10.06 -13.76 -20.69
N PHE A 63 9.13 -14.41 -19.98
CA PHE A 63 7.91 -14.94 -20.55
C PHE A 63 6.76 -14.02 -20.09
N GLN A 64 6.23 -13.19 -20.97
CA GLN A 64 5.04 -12.42 -20.65
C GLN A 64 4.04 -12.51 -21.80
N PRO A 65 3.01 -13.38 -21.66
CA PRO A 65 1.85 -13.34 -22.54
C PRO A 65 0.85 -12.23 -22.16
N ASP A 66 1.07 -11.49 -21.07
CA ASP A 66 0.11 -10.55 -20.52
C ASP A 66 0.51 -9.07 -20.75
N PRO A 67 -0.20 -8.32 -21.62
CA PRO A 67 0.12 -6.93 -21.94
C PRO A 67 -0.18 -5.96 -20.79
N PHE A 68 -0.91 -6.39 -19.76
CA PHE A 68 -1.26 -5.53 -18.62
C PHE A 68 -0.33 -5.72 -17.42
N LEU A 69 0.60 -6.69 -17.48
CA LEU A 69 1.46 -7.05 -16.36
C LEU A 69 2.57 -6.03 -16.13
N TRP A 70 2.52 -5.35 -14.99
CA TRP A 70 3.61 -4.55 -14.46
C TRP A 70 3.60 -4.55 -12.93
N SER A 71 4.76 -4.23 -12.33
CA SER A 71 4.91 -4.11 -10.88
C SER A 71 5.84 -2.94 -10.52
N LEU A 72 5.50 -2.26 -9.43
CA LEU A 72 6.25 -1.17 -8.82
C LEU A 72 6.41 -1.47 -7.34
N THR A 73 7.64 -1.42 -6.85
CA THR A 73 7.95 -1.55 -5.43
C THR A 73 8.86 -0.42 -5.00
N GLY A 74 8.83 -0.07 -3.73
CA GLY A 74 9.71 0.97 -3.23
C GLY A 74 9.47 1.31 -1.78
N SER A 75 9.97 2.46 -1.38
CA SER A 75 9.89 2.99 -0.02
C SER A 75 9.36 4.42 -0.01
N PHE A 76 8.87 4.85 1.16
CA PHE A 76 8.45 6.23 1.40
C PHE A 76 8.70 6.61 2.88
N GLY A 77 8.52 7.90 3.19
CA GLY A 77 8.65 8.43 4.55
C GLY A 77 10.06 8.76 5.01
N GLY A 78 11.09 8.44 4.23
CA GLY A 78 12.48 8.85 4.50
C GLY A 78 12.95 9.92 3.52
N GLY A 79 13.44 11.05 4.03
CA GLY A 79 14.31 11.96 3.30
C GLY A 79 15.72 11.90 3.87
N GLY A 80 16.73 11.53 3.07
CA GLY A 80 18.13 11.58 3.51
C GLY A 80 18.64 10.34 4.26
N ALA A 81 19.56 10.55 5.21
CA ALA A 81 20.46 9.54 5.81
C ALA A 81 19.82 8.61 6.85
N HIS A 82 18.51 8.38 6.80
CA HIS A 82 17.85 7.41 7.67
C HIS A 82 18.07 5.99 7.08
N PRO A 83 18.80 5.08 7.76
CA PRO A 83 19.30 3.84 7.16
C PRO A 83 18.23 2.74 6.96
N ARG A 84 16.96 3.04 7.21
CA ARG A 84 15.84 2.08 7.12
C ARG A 84 14.63 2.79 6.53
N ALA A 85 14.07 2.22 5.46
CA ALA A 85 12.74 2.58 5.00
C ALA A 85 11.75 2.27 6.13
N GLY A 86 11.18 3.31 6.77
CA GLY A 86 10.14 3.14 7.78
C GLY A 86 8.79 2.73 7.17
N ALA A 87 8.68 2.82 5.85
CA ALA A 87 7.51 2.42 5.09
C ALA A 87 7.87 1.90 3.69
N ILE A 88 7.12 0.91 3.21
CA ILE A 88 7.27 0.30 1.90
C ILE A 88 5.94 0.29 1.15
N PHE A 89 6.02 0.30 -0.17
CA PHE A 89 4.85 0.08 -1.02
C PHE A 89 5.15 -0.99 -2.08
N ALA A 90 4.08 -1.63 -2.53
CA ALA A 90 4.09 -2.52 -3.67
C ALA A 90 2.76 -2.40 -4.42
N CYS A 91 2.84 -2.08 -5.70
CA CYS A 91 1.71 -1.97 -6.62
C CYS A 91 1.93 -2.88 -7.81
N ALA A 92 0.90 -3.61 -8.22
CA ALA A 92 0.99 -4.51 -9.36
C ALA A 92 -0.31 -4.47 -10.14
N ARG A 93 -0.20 -4.48 -11.47
CA ARG A 93 -1.33 -4.73 -12.36
C ARG A 93 -1.06 -5.99 -13.16
N TYR A 94 -2.07 -6.81 -13.37
CA TYR A 94 -2.00 -7.94 -14.30
C TYR A 94 -3.36 -8.22 -14.93
N GLY A 95 -3.36 -8.86 -16.10
CA GLY A 95 -4.52 -9.16 -16.90
C GLY A 95 -4.99 -10.62 -16.86
N LEU A 96 -5.92 -10.94 -17.76
CA LEU A 96 -6.52 -12.26 -17.85
C LEU A 96 -5.50 -13.37 -18.09
N GLY A 97 -4.46 -13.14 -18.89
CA GLY A 97 -3.41 -14.14 -19.16
C GLY A 97 -2.69 -14.58 -17.89
N THR A 98 -2.33 -13.64 -17.01
CA THR A 98 -1.70 -13.97 -15.72
C THR A 98 -2.71 -14.59 -14.75
N ARG A 99 -3.97 -14.12 -14.73
CA ARG A 99 -5.05 -14.70 -13.92
C ARG A 99 -5.26 -16.18 -14.25
N ASP A 100 -5.39 -16.49 -15.54
CA ASP A 100 -5.69 -17.83 -16.04
C ASP A 100 -4.52 -18.78 -15.78
N LEU A 101 -3.28 -18.30 -15.89
CA LEU A 101 -2.08 -19.04 -15.50
C LEU A 101 -2.12 -19.43 -14.01
N PHE A 102 -2.49 -18.51 -13.12
CA PHE A 102 -2.64 -18.82 -11.69
C PHE A 102 -3.80 -19.78 -11.42
N ALA A 103 -4.91 -19.66 -12.15
CA ALA A 103 -6.06 -20.55 -12.01
C ALA A 103 -5.76 -21.98 -12.49
N GLU A 104 -5.01 -22.13 -13.59
CA GLU A 104 -4.67 -23.41 -14.18
C GLU A 104 -3.62 -24.17 -13.37
N HIS A 105 -2.53 -23.50 -12.98
CA HIS A 105 -1.37 -24.16 -12.37
C HIS A 105 -1.34 -24.03 -10.83
N GLY A 106 -2.16 -23.17 -10.25
CA GLY A 106 -2.08 -22.81 -8.84
C GLY A 106 -0.85 -21.95 -8.52
N LEU A 107 -0.80 -21.42 -7.29
CA LEU A 107 0.25 -20.49 -6.87
C LEU A 107 1.60 -21.17 -6.60
N THR A 108 1.63 -22.48 -6.38
CA THR A 108 2.85 -23.23 -6.02
C THR A 108 3.57 -23.85 -7.21
N ALA A 109 2.98 -23.83 -8.41
CA ALA A 109 3.66 -24.25 -9.63
C ALA A 109 4.88 -23.36 -9.91
N ARG A 110 5.91 -23.90 -10.55
CA ARG A 110 7.17 -23.19 -10.80
C ARG A 110 6.93 -21.91 -11.61
N GLU A 111 6.13 -22.03 -12.66
CA GLU A 111 5.76 -20.98 -13.60
C GLU A 111 5.05 -19.83 -12.87
N SER A 112 4.02 -20.16 -12.06
CA SER A 112 3.29 -19.23 -11.20
C SER A 112 4.17 -18.60 -10.12
N PHE A 113 4.99 -19.41 -9.45
CA PHE A 113 5.82 -18.95 -8.32
C PHE A 113 6.76 -17.84 -8.75
N THR A 114 7.36 -17.96 -9.94
CA THR A 114 8.23 -16.91 -10.49
C THR A 114 7.51 -15.59 -10.80
N LEU A 115 6.19 -15.60 -10.97
CA LEU A 115 5.35 -14.44 -11.22
C LEU A 115 4.73 -13.85 -9.95
N MET A 116 4.64 -14.62 -8.86
CA MET A 116 3.92 -14.20 -7.66
C MET A 116 4.43 -12.88 -7.08
N GLY A 117 5.76 -12.69 -7.08
CA GLY A 117 6.39 -11.47 -6.55
C GLY A 117 6.01 -10.22 -7.33
N GLN A 118 5.78 -10.36 -8.65
CA GLN A 118 5.47 -9.26 -9.54
C GLN A 118 3.97 -9.03 -9.66
N ALA A 119 3.19 -10.09 -9.92
CA ALA A 119 1.76 -9.99 -10.16
C ALA A 119 0.95 -9.81 -8.87
N ARG A 120 1.48 -10.29 -7.72
CA ARG A 120 0.81 -10.24 -6.41
C ARG A 120 -0.66 -10.72 -6.50
N PRO A 121 -0.90 -11.97 -6.96
CA PRO A 121 -2.25 -12.51 -7.04
C PRO A 121 -2.89 -12.57 -5.66
N GLN A 122 -4.19 -12.33 -5.60
CA GLN A 122 -5.02 -12.61 -4.44
C GLN A 122 -5.71 -13.97 -4.62
N PHE A 123 -5.95 -14.64 -3.50
CA PHE A 123 -6.51 -15.99 -3.49
C PHE A 123 -7.93 -16.06 -4.09
N ASP A 124 -8.65 -14.95 -4.06
CA ASP A 124 -10.03 -14.81 -4.52
C ASP A 124 -10.13 -14.22 -5.94
N ASP A 125 -9.02 -13.86 -6.58
CA ASP A 125 -9.01 -13.15 -7.87
C ASP A 125 -9.78 -13.92 -8.96
N ALA A 126 -9.81 -15.26 -8.93
CA ALA A 126 -10.61 -16.05 -9.88
C ALA A 126 -12.13 -15.92 -9.67
N SER A 127 -12.57 -15.66 -8.43
CA SER A 127 -13.99 -15.60 -8.05
C SER A 127 -14.59 -14.19 -8.04
N VAL A 128 -13.75 -13.16 -7.88
CA VAL A 128 -14.19 -11.76 -7.73
C VAL A 128 -13.88 -10.89 -8.94
N TRP A 129 -13.31 -11.47 -10.00
CA TRP A 129 -13.00 -10.74 -11.24
C TRP A 129 -14.30 -10.30 -11.94
N PRO A 130 -14.59 -9.00 -12.06
CA PRO A 130 -15.83 -8.54 -12.67
C PRO A 130 -15.92 -8.92 -14.15
N ASP A 131 -17.15 -9.16 -14.62
CA ASP A 131 -17.40 -9.34 -16.05
C ASP A 131 -16.92 -8.10 -16.83
N GLY A 132 -16.17 -8.34 -17.91
CA GLY A 132 -15.59 -7.27 -18.73
C GLY A 132 -14.33 -6.62 -18.18
N ALA A 133 -13.85 -6.97 -16.99
CA ALA A 133 -12.54 -6.52 -16.52
C ALA A 133 -11.40 -7.20 -17.31
N VAL A 134 -10.47 -6.41 -17.82
CA VAL A 134 -9.30 -6.90 -18.58
C VAL A 134 -8.03 -6.97 -17.74
N ALA A 135 -7.96 -6.19 -16.65
CA ALA A 135 -6.86 -6.23 -15.71
C ALA A 135 -7.27 -5.84 -14.29
N ARG A 136 -6.47 -6.25 -13.31
CA ARG A 136 -6.62 -5.92 -11.90
C ARG A 136 -5.38 -5.19 -11.41
N LEU A 137 -5.56 -4.02 -10.83
CA LEU A 137 -4.57 -3.27 -10.07
C LEU A 137 -4.72 -3.57 -8.58
N HIS A 138 -3.61 -3.81 -7.89
CA HIS A 138 -3.58 -3.93 -6.44
C HIS A 138 -2.35 -3.23 -5.86
N CYS A 139 -2.56 -2.39 -4.87
CA CYS A 139 -1.51 -1.71 -4.14
C CYS A 139 -1.55 -2.05 -2.65
N SER A 140 -0.38 -2.04 -2.04
CA SER A 140 -0.18 -2.23 -0.60
C SER A 140 0.86 -1.25 -0.12
N PHE A 141 0.57 -0.59 0.99
CA PHE A 141 1.44 0.33 1.71
C PHE A 141 1.54 -0.21 3.14
N VAL A 142 2.75 -0.30 3.68
CA VAL A 142 3.01 -0.85 5.01
C VAL A 142 4.04 0.02 5.70
N TRP A 143 3.79 0.38 6.96
CA TRP A 143 4.74 1.11 7.79
C TRP A 143 4.67 0.67 9.24
N ASP A 144 5.86 0.55 9.83
CA ASP A 144 6.04 -0.04 11.17
C ASP A 144 6.67 0.95 12.16
N ASP A 145 7.14 2.10 11.66
CA ASP A 145 7.75 3.14 12.48
C ASP A 145 6.90 4.41 12.48
N ALA A 146 6.12 4.58 13.56
CA ALA A 146 5.29 5.75 13.80
C ALA A 146 6.08 7.08 13.86
N ARG A 147 7.41 7.01 14.01
CA ARG A 147 8.30 8.19 13.98
C ARG A 147 8.61 8.62 12.55
N VAL A 148 8.48 7.72 11.58
CA VAL A 148 8.72 7.99 10.15
C VAL A 148 7.41 8.35 9.48
N VAL A 149 6.39 7.52 9.63
CA VAL A 149 5.03 7.75 9.10
C VAL A 149 4.05 7.69 10.25
N ALA A 150 3.27 8.76 10.44
CA ALA A 150 2.32 8.85 11.53
C ALA A 150 1.23 7.76 11.42
N ILE A 151 0.84 7.21 12.56
CA ILE A 151 -0.28 6.26 12.62
C ILE A 151 -1.58 7.01 12.38
N LEU A 152 -2.41 6.51 11.47
CA LEU A 152 -3.75 7.03 11.26
C LEU A 152 -4.67 6.48 12.35
N PRO A 153 -5.42 7.35 13.07
CA PRO A 153 -6.47 6.90 13.97
C PRO A 153 -7.59 6.18 13.22
N GLU A 154 -8.27 5.25 13.90
CA GLU A 154 -9.42 4.52 13.35
C GLU A 154 -10.51 5.49 12.86
N HIS A 155 -10.83 6.51 13.66
CA HIS A 155 -11.88 7.47 13.33
C HIS A 155 -11.61 8.23 12.03
N ASP A 156 -10.40 8.76 11.87
CA ASP A 156 -10.00 9.52 10.68
C ASP A 156 -9.96 8.62 9.44
N THR A 157 -9.51 7.38 9.61
CA THR A 157 -9.54 6.36 8.55
C THR A 157 -10.97 6.04 8.15
N GLN A 158 -11.86 5.84 9.11
CA GLN A 158 -13.25 5.52 8.89
C GLN A 158 -13.95 6.62 8.09
N LEU A 159 -13.72 7.89 8.44
CA LEU A 159 -14.26 9.03 7.71
C LEU A 159 -13.76 9.05 6.27
N ALA A 160 -12.45 8.90 6.05
CA ALA A 160 -11.88 8.91 4.70
C ALA A 160 -12.40 7.76 3.82
N LEU A 161 -12.55 6.55 4.37
CA LEU A 161 -13.08 5.41 3.62
C LEU A 161 -14.58 5.56 3.33
N ALA A 162 -15.36 6.04 4.30
CA ALA A 162 -16.81 6.22 4.14
C ALA A 162 -17.18 7.32 3.14
N GLU A 163 -16.27 8.24 2.82
CA GLU A 163 -16.47 9.23 1.75
C GLU A 163 -16.39 8.62 0.34
N VAL A 164 -15.65 7.52 0.18
CA VAL A 164 -15.33 6.93 -1.13
C VAL A 164 -16.11 5.63 -1.37
N PHE A 165 -16.34 4.84 -0.33
CA PHE A 165 -16.93 3.51 -0.43
C PHE A 165 -18.35 3.48 0.15
N ASN A 166 -19.24 2.75 -0.52
CA ASN A 166 -20.63 2.61 -0.06
C ASN A 166 -20.75 1.67 1.16
N THR A 167 -19.87 0.68 1.25
CA THR A 167 -19.89 -0.32 2.30
C THR A 167 -18.61 -0.22 3.14
N LEU A 168 -18.78 -0.15 4.45
CA LEU A 168 -17.67 -0.15 5.40
C LEU A 168 -17.96 -1.14 6.54
N THR A 169 -17.08 -2.12 6.70
CA THR A 169 -17.16 -3.13 7.76
C THR A 169 -15.98 -2.95 8.71
N ALA A 170 -16.29 -2.58 9.95
CA ALA A 170 -15.34 -2.70 11.05
C ALA A 170 -15.40 -4.13 11.59
N LEU A 171 -14.30 -4.88 11.51
CA LEU A 171 -14.26 -6.21 12.08
C LEU A 171 -14.09 -6.08 13.59
N PRO A 172 -15.04 -6.57 14.40
CA PRO A 172 -14.96 -6.40 15.84
C PRO A 172 -13.73 -7.14 16.39
N GLN A 173 -13.09 -6.52 17.41
CA GLN A 173 -12.14 -7.19 18.31
C GLN A 173 -12.88 -8.31 19.08
N THR A 174 -13.26 -9.39 18.42
CA THR A 174 -13.79 -10.57 19.10
C THR A 174 -12.62 -11.36 19.71
N ASN A 175 -12.91 -12.11 20.78
CA ASN A 175 -11.95 -12.71 21.72
C ASN A 175 -10.90 -13.72 21.15
N GLY A 176 -10.67 -13.75 19.84
CA GLY A 176 -9.54 -14.43 19.18
C GLY A 176 -8.67 -13.52 18.30
N THR A 177 -9.16 -12.35 17.87
CA THR A 177 -8.43 -11.37 17.05
C THR A 177 -7.84 -10.23 17.86
N ARG A 178 -8.30 -10.02 19.10
CA ARG A 178 -7.86 -8.94 20.00
C ARG A 178 -6.35 -8.94 20.29
N ILE A 179 -5.72 -10.12 20.30
CA ILE A 179 -4.26 -10.26 20.48
C ILE A 179 -3.48 -9.69 19.29
N ILE A 180 -4.03 -9.79 18.08
CA ILE A 180 -3.34 -9.41 16.85
C ILE A 180 -3.34 -7.87 16.70
N TYR A 181 -4.44 -7.23 17.06
CA TYR A 181 -4.62 -5.81 16.85
C TYR A 181 -4.10 -4.96 18.04
N GLY A 182 -4.18 -5.46 19.27
CA GLY A 182 -3.83 -4.67 20.45
C GLY A 182 -4.97 -3.76 20.90
N GLU A 183 -4.71 -2.89 21.88
CA GLU A 183 -5.73 -2.03 22.48
C GLU A 183 -6.30 -1.03 21.47
N ASP A 184 -5.42 -0.36 20.73
CA ASP A 184 -5.78 0.66 19.74
C ASP A 184 -5.85 0.14 18.30
N GLY A 185 -5.60 -1.16 18.08
CA GLY A 185 -5.59 -1.72 16.74
C GLY A 185 -6.98 -1.98 16.19
N TYR A 186 -7.09 -1.88 14.87
CA TYR A 186 -8.34 -1.95 14.14
C TYR A 186 -8.17 -2.54 12.76
N ARG A 187 -9.28 -2.99 12.18
CA ARG A 187 -9.38 -3.35 10.77
C ARG A 187 -10.68 -2.82 10.19
N LEU A 188 -10.54 -2.02 9.14
CA LEU A 188 -11.63 -1.47 8.35
C LEU A 188 -11.54 -2.04 6.94
N ASP A 189 -12.58 -2.76 6.53
CA ASP A 189 -12.74 -3.25 5.16
C ASP A 189 -13.80 -2.40 4.46
N ALA A 190 -13.43 -1.73 3.38
CA ALA A 190 -14.30 -0.90 2.56
C ALA A 190 -14.51 -1.55 1.19
N THR A 191 -15.74 -1.60 0.70
CA THR A 191 -16.09 -2.20 -0.61
C THR A 191 -17.10 -1.32 -1.35
N ASP A 192 -17.32 -1.64 -2.63
CA ASP A 192 -18.24 -0.91 -3.50
C ASP A 192 -17.78 0.55 -3.67
N GLY A 193 -16.53 0.72 -4.10
CA GLY A 193 -15.92 2.01 -4.37
C GLY A 193 -16.40 2.65 -5.67
N PRO A 194 -15.83 3.81 -6.06
CA PRO A 194 -16.20 4.49 -7.28
C PRO A 194 -15.87 3.64 -8.51
N GLY A 195 -16.68 3.80 -9.55
CA GLY A 195 -16.41 3.19 -10.84
C GLY A 195 -17.08 3.92 -11.98
N ASP A 196 -16.51 3.76 -13.16
CA ASP A 196 -17.04 4.23 -14.43
C ASP A 196 -16.86 3.14 -15.50
N THR A 197 -16.98 3.50 -16.79
CA THR A 197 -16.82 2.56 -17.90
C THR A 197 -15.40 2.01 -18.07
N MET A 198 -14.40 2.62 -17.43
CA MET A 198 -12.98 2.26 -17.52
C MET A 198 -12.45 1.62 -16.25
N VAL A 199 -12.94 2.00 -15.07
CA VAL A 199 -12.39 1.54 -13.80
C VAL A 199 -13.49 1.13 -12.83
N HIS A 200 -13.27 0.03 -12.12
CA HIS A 200 -14.10 -0.38 -10.98
C HIS A 200 -13.21 -0.52 -9.73
N VAL A 201 -13.39 0.36 -8.74
CA VAL A 201 -12.71 0.24 -7.44
C VAL A 201 -13.48 -0.74 -6.57
N GLU A 202 -12.92 -1.90 -6.34
CA GLU A 202 -13.61 -3.00 -5.66
C GLU A 202 -13.52 -2.88 -4.15
N SER A 203 -12.31 -2.70 -3.62
CA SER A 203 -12.11 -2.62 -2.17
C SER A 203 -10.90 -1.80 -1.75
N ALA A 204 -10.95 -1.36 -0.50
CA ALA A 204 -9.80 -0.89 0.25
C ALA A 204 -9.83 -1.47 1.67
N ARG A 205 -8.65 -1.62 2.28
CA ARG A 205 -8.50 -2.12 3.64
C ARG A 205 -7.45 -1.31 4.37
N MET A 206 -7.80 -0.83 5.55
CA MET A 206 -6.83 -0.32 6.52
C MET A 206 -6.75 -1.29 7.69
N THR A 207 -5.53 -1.60 8.12
CA THR A 207 -5.27 -2.43 9.29
C THR A 207 -4.18 -1.81 10.14
N LEU A 208 -4.44 -1.69 11.43
CA LEU A 208 -3.44 -1.39 12.46
C LEU A 208 -3.32 -2.60 13.39
N THR A 209 -2.15 -3.23 13.40
CA THR A 209 -1.79 -4.29 14.36
C THR A 209 -0.83 -3.76 15.43
N LEU A 210 -0.36 -4.63 16.33
CA LEU A 210 0.71 -4.32 17.29
C LEU A 210 2.01 -3.89 16.55
N GLY A 211 2.12 -2.59 16.25
CA GLY A 211 3.30 -1.95 15.68
C GLY A 211 3.37 -1.88 14.16
N HIS A 212 2.32 -2.26 13.43
CA HIS A 212 2.33 -2.21 11.95
C HIS A 212 1.00 -1.65 11.46
N GLN A 213 1.06 -0.63 10.60
CA GLN A 213 -0.11 -0.13 9.90
C GLN A 213 0.04 -0.41 8.40
N SER A 214 -1.06 -0.82 7.79
CA SER A 214 -1.08 -1.14 6.37
C SER A 214 -2.37 -0.69 5.71
N PHE A 215 -2.21 -0.22 4.49
CA PHE A 215 -3.30 0.15 3.61
C PHE A 215 -3.19 -0.64 2.31
N THR A 216 -4.28 -1.23 1.86
CA THR A 216 -4.33 -1.93 0.57
C THR A 216 -5.57 -1.52 -0.20
N PHE A 217 -5.51 -1.51 -1.53
CA PHE A 217 -6.70 -1.39 -2.36
C PHE A 217 -6.61 -2.31 -3.57
N ARG A 218 -7.77 -2.65 -4.12
CA ARG A 218 -7.92 -3.40 -5.36
C ARG A 218 -8.90 -2.69 -6.29
N SER A 219 -8.52 -2.57 -7.54
CA SER A 219 -9.38 -2.05 -8.60
C SER A 219 -9.18 -2.82 -9.89
N PHE A 220 -10.13 -2.67 -10.81
CA PHE A 220 -10.15 -3.35 -12.09
C PHE A 220 -10.18 -2.34 -13.22
N LEU A 221 -9.37 -2.59 -14.25
CA LEU A 221 -9.47 -1.95 -15.55
C LEU A 221 -10.53 -2.68 -16.37
N MET A 222 -11.56 -1.97 -16.77
CA MET A 222 -12.66 -2.47 -17.59
C MET A 222 -12.28 -2.36 -19.06
N GLY A 223 -12.60 -3.39 -19.86
CA GLY A 223 -12.24 -3.48 -21.28
C GLY A 223 -12.98 -2.52 -22.21
N GLY A 224 -13.78 -1.59 -21.68
CA GLY A 224 -14.66 -0.71 -22.45
C GLY A 224 -15.73 -1.52 -23.20
N GLY A 225 -16.89 -1.72 -22.58
CA GLY A 225 -18.02 -2.41 -23.19
C GLY A 225 -19.34 -1.76 -22.82
N VAL A 226 -19.99 -1.15 -23.81
CA VAL A 226 -21.44 -1.17 -23.98
C VAL A 226 -21.74 -1.93 -25.26
#